data_AF-A0A954BTB1-F1
#
_entry.id   AF-A0A954BTB1-F1
#
_cell.length_a   1.000
_cell.length_b   1.000
_cell.length_c   1.000
_cell.angle_alpha   90.00
_cell.angle_beta   90.00
_cell.angle_gamma   90.00
#
_symmetry.space_group_name_H-M   'P 1'
#
loop_
_entity.id
_entity.type
_entity.pdbx_description
1 polymer ?
#
loop_
_entity_poly.entity_id
_entity_poly.type
_entity_poly.pdbx_seq_one_letter_code
_entity_poly.pdbx_strand_id
1 'polypeptide(L)'
;MRTIGEHHPCLIVATDTDPQTAAQAGADAVIDADPAETLKAGLLLGVRVDASEEPLAGAADFLLLGDGEITNRPFIELCARLGLPTFMGTGGATLSEVTRAVGWFQLAFRHGEVASPARRRLAIDGGGNLVLLHGTLLDAPSDADHNLRAMQRMHGQSLQPVGFEDRSGGAGVAPLAVACGAIAVVRQYDAGFADMAAGVRRAETLLGEPRKVPGRGEEAAARAIRRHTVAAHDLTAGHVLTRQDVDFATPAPGENEFAPKDVDGILGRELQRELKQGEAVSRDAVGGDIEGPAPWFSPRPPKHKPDG
;
A
#
# COMPACT_ATOMS: atom_id res chain seq x y z
N MET A 1 11.06 -16.52 4.38
CA MET A 1 11.68 -15.33 3.76
C MET A 1 10.66 -14.22 3.84
N ARG A 2 11.05 -13.04 4.35
CA ARG A 2 10.20 -11.85 4.43
C ARG A 2 10.37 -11.02 3.15
N THR A 3 9.28 -10.51 2.61
CA THR A 3 9.28 -9.65 1.42
C THR A 3 8.66 -8.30 1.75
N ILE A 4 9.19 -7.22 1.17
CA ILE A 4 8.65 -5.85 1.29
C ILE A 4 8.50 -5.20 -0.08
N GLY A 5 7.43 -4.41 -0.26
CA GLY A 5 7.01 -3.82 -1.54
C GLY A 5 5.56 -3.35 -1.51
N GLU A 6 5.00 -2.96 -2.67
CA GLU A 6 3.65 -2.35 -2.79
C GLU A 6 2.48 -3.20 -2.25
N HIS A 7 2.69 -4.50 -2.05
CA HIS A 7 1.66 -5.45 -1.60
C HIS A 7 1.98 -6.12 -0.26
N HIS A 8 3.07 -5.73 0.40
CA HIS A 8 3.54 -6.35 1.63
C HIS A 8 3.46 -5.39 2.81
N PRO A 9 3.35 -5.90 4.04
CA PRO A 9 3.35 -5.04 5.21
C PRO A 9 4.69 -4.29 5.32
N CYS A 10 4.59 -3.03 5.68
CA CYS A 10 5.67 -2.14 6.06
C CYS A 10 6.58 -2.81 7.09
N LEU A 11 7.88 -2.74 6.84
CA LEU A 11 8.90 -3.21 7.78
C LEU A 11 9.16 -2.16 8.86
N ILE A 12 8.88 -2.50 10.12
CA ILE A 12 9.11 -1.65 11.29
C ILE A 12 10.45 -2.03 11.93
N VAL A 13 11.44 -1.15 11.84
CA VAL A 13 12.80 -1.40 12.32
C VAL A 13 13.06 -0.56 13.58
N ALA A 14 13.45 -1.22 14.67
CA ALA A 14 13.89 -0.57 15.89
C ALA A 14 15.43 -0.47 15.94
N THR A 15 15.97 0.67 16.37
CA THR A 15 17.39 0.81 16.73
C THR A 15 17.53 0.95 18.24
N ASP A 16 18.72 0.66 18.76
CA ASP A 16 19.12 0.93 20.16
C ASP A 16 18.27 0.20 21.22
N THR A 17 17.87 -1.04 20.92
CA THR A 17 17.08 -1.88 21.84
C THR A 17 17.43 -3.36 21.67
N ASP A 18 17.13 -4.17 22.69
CA ASP A 18 17.31 -5.61 22.59
C ASP A 18 16.20 -6.26 21.74
N PRO A 19 16.47 -7.42 21.12
CA PRO A 19 15.52 -8.08 20.24
C PRO A 19 14.19 -8.47 20.91
N GLN A 20 14.21 -8.83 22.20
CA GLN A 20 13.00 -9.28 22.89
C GLN A 20 12.07 -8.09 23.14
N THR A 21 12.62 -6.99 23.62
CA THR A 21 11.90 -5.74 23.82
C THR A 21 11.33 -5.20 22.51
N ALA A 22 12.14 -5.18 21.45
CA ALA A 22 11.69 -4.76 20.12
C ALA A 22 10.52 -5.60 19.59
N ALA A 23 10.62 -6.93 19.70
CA ALA A 23 9.57 -7.85 19.26
C ALA A 23 8.27 -7.63 20.04
N GLN A 24 8.35 -7.45 21.36
CA GLN A 24 7.17 -7.16 22.20
C GLN A 24 6.50 -5.83 21.85
N ALA A 25 7.29 -4.84 21.40
CA ALA A 25 6.79 -3.55 20.94
C ALA A 25 6.27 -3.55 19.49
N GLY A 26 6.29 -4.69 18.80
CA GLY A 26 5.78 -4.83 17.44
C GLY A 26 6.78 -4.50 16.34
N ALA A 27 8.08 -4.45 16.65
CA ALA A 27 9.13 -4.36 15.64
C ALA A 27 9.23 -5.67 14.84
N ASP A 28 9.75 -5.51 13.63
CA ASP A 28 10.01 -6.57 12.66
C ASP A 28 11.50 -6.91 12.52
N ALA A 29 12.32 -5.93 12.87
CA ALA A 29 13.75 -5.95 12.71
C ALA A 29 14.39 -5.09 13.79
N VAL A 30 15.64 -5.42 14.11
CA VAL A 30 16.51 -4.66 15.00
C VAL A 30 17.84 -4.41 14.33
N ILE A 31 18.49 -3.31 14.68
CA ILE A 31 19.82 -2.94 14.18
C ILE A 31 20.85 -3.09 15.29
N ASP A 32 22.05 -3.56 14.93
CA ASP A 32 23.23 -3.70 15.80
C ASP A 32 23.00 -4.61 17.03
N ALA A 33 22.13 -5.62 16.88
CA ALA A 33 21.76 -6.57 17.92
C ALA A 33 22.45 -7.94 17.78
N ASP A 34 22.43 -8.75 18.84
CA ASP A 34 22.98 -10.11 18.83
C ASP A 34 22.19 -11.05 17.88
N PRO A 35 22.83 -11.71 16.89
CA PRO A 35 22.14 -12.57 15.94
C PRO A 35 21.40 -13.75 16.58
N ALA A 36 21.92 -14.32 17.67
CA ALA A 36 21.29 -15.47 18.31
C ALA A 36 20.02 -15.07 19.07
N GLU A 37 20.02 -13.91 19.74
CA GLU A 37 18.81 -13.34 20.36
C GLU A 37 17.78 -12.90 19.31
N THR A 38 18.21 -12.27 18.21
CA THR A 38 17.33 -11.91 17.09
C THR A 38 16.63 -13.13 16.51
N LEU A 39 17.36 -14.24 16.32
CA LEU A 39 16.77 -15.50 15.85
C LEU A 39 15.73 -16.06 16.83
N LYS A 40 15.97 -15.97 18.14
CA LYS A 40 15.00 -16.39 19.17
C LYS A 40 13.76 -15.50 19.19
N ALA A 41 13.93 -14.20 18.97
CA ALA A 41 12.84 -13.22 18.92
C ALA A 41 12.07 -13.23 17.58
N GLY A 42 12.58 -13.91 16.55
CA GLY A 42 11.96 -13.98 15.23
C GLY A 42 12.10 -12.70 14.39
N LEU A 43 13.02 -11.82 14.76
CA LEU A 43 13.27 -10.55 14.06
C LEU A 43 14.28 -10.73 12.90
N LEU A 44 14.35 -9.74 12.03
CA LEU A 44 15.49 -9.57 11.11
C LEU A 44 16.62 -8.78 11.78
N LEU A 45 17.86 -9.13 11.48
CA LEU A 45 19.04 -8.40 11.96
C LEU A 45 19.57 -7.44 10.88
N GLY A 46 19.49 -6.15 11.15
CA GLY A 46 20.20 -5.12 10.41
C GLY A 46 21.53 -4.78 11.05
N VAL A 47 22.47 -4.28 10.25
CA VAL A 47 23.70 -3.65 10.76
C VAL A 47 23.81 -2.26 10.18
N ARG A 48 24.04 -1.27 11.03
CA ARG A 48 24.38 0.08 10.59
C ARG A 48 25.82 0.08 10.12
N VAL A 49 26.06 0.66 8.95
CA VAL A 49 27.39 0.72 8.36
C VAL A 49 27.70 2.16 7.94
N ASP A 50 28.92 2.57 8.20
CA ASP A 50 29.51 3.83 7.75
C ASP A 50 30.92 3.58 7.23
N ALA A 51 31.51 4.56 6.53
CA ALA A 51 32.82 4.39 5.92
C ALA A 51 33.99 4.33 6.93
N SER A 52 33.72 4.48 8.24
CA SER A 52 34.75 4.40 9.28
C SER A 52 35.05 2.97 9.74
N GLU A 53 34.18 2.01 9.40
CA GLU A 53 34.33 0.59 9.72
C GLU A 53 34.19 -0.30 8.46
N GLU A 54 34.98 -1.38 8.36
CA GLU A 54 34.75 -2.38 7.32
C GLU A 54 33.39 -3.06 7.56
N PRO A 55 32.52 -3.22 6.54
CA PRO A 55 31.21 -3.85 6.73
C PRO A 55 31.35 -5.32 7.16
N LEU A 56 31.26 -5.60 8.47
CA LEU A 56 31.25 -6.95 9.02
C LEU A 56 29.89 -7.63 8.79
N ALA A 57 29.59 -7.93 7.52
CA ALA A 57 28.33 -8.50 7.04
C ALA A 57 28.13 -10.00 7.33
N GLY A 58 28.87 -10.57 8.29
CA GLY A 58 28.93 -12.03 8.49
C GLY A 58 27.60 -12.71 8.86
N ALA A 59 26.68 -11.96 9.50
CA ALA A 59 25.42 -12.47 10.03
C ALA A 59 24.19 -11.57 9.78
N ALA A 60 24.34 -10.45 9.05
CA ALA A 60 23.27 -9.48 8.83
C ALA A 60 22.29 -9.91 7.73
N ASP A 61 21.01 -9.63 7.93
CA ASP A 61 19.95 -9.80 6.92
C ASP A 61 19.86 -8.59 5.98
N PHE A 62 20.24 -7.40 6.44
CA PHE A 62 20.26 -6.17 5.65
C PHE A 62 21.28 -5.15 6.21
N LEU A 63 21.61 -4.15 5.39
CA LEU A 63 22.47 -3.03 5.73
C LEU A 63 21.66 -1.75 5.89
N LEU A 64 22.01 -0.91 6.86
CA LEU A 64 21.55 0.47 6.96
C LEU A 64 22.73 1.42 6.75
N LEU A 65 22.72 2.16 5.64
CA LEU A 65 23.67 3.24 5.37
C LEU A 65 23.11 4.53 5.97
N GLY A 66 23.91 5.20 6.79
CA GLY A 66 23.55 6.49 7.35
C GLY A 66 23.41 7.59 6.30
N ASP A 67 22.67 8.66 6.64
CA ASP A 67 22.38 9.77 5.74
C ASP A 67 23.64 10.44 5.15
N GLY A 68 24.73 10.47 5.92
CA GLY A 68 26.01 11.08 5.51
C GLY A 68 26.70 10.36 4.34
N GLU A 69 26.34 9.10 4.07
CA GLU A 69 26.99 8.28 3.05
C GLU A 69 26.43 8.50 1.65
N ILE A 70 25.36 9.30 1.49
CA ILE A 70 24.65 9.49 0.21
C ILE A 70 25.55 10.03 -0.93
N THR A 71 26.65 10.69 -0.59
CA THR A 71 27.65 11.18 -1.57
C THR A 71 28.93 10.35 -1.63
N ASN A 72 29.06 9.33 -0.77
CA ASN A 72 30.24 8.49 -0.64
C ASN A 72 30.20 7.31 -1.62
N ARG A 73 30.46 7.61 -2.89
CA ARG A 73 30.42 6.63 -3.98
C ARG A 73 31.21 5.34 -3.68
N PRO A 74 32.50 5.37 -3.26
CA PRO A 74 33.26 4.15 -3.01
C PRO A 74 32.58 3.23 -1.99
N PHE A 75 32.02 3.81 -0.93
CA PHE A 75 31.33 3.06 0.12
C PHE A 75 29.98 2.49 -0.34
N ILE A 76 29.18 3.29 -1.05
CA ILE A 76 27.93 2.83 -1.67
C ILE A 76 28.19 1.62 -2.59
N GLU A 77 29.22 1.69 -3.44
CA GLU A 77 29.55 0.59 -4.34
C GLU A 77 30.09 -0.64 -3.59
N LEU A 78 30.78 -0.45 -2.45
CA LEU A 78 31.21 -1.54 -1.58
C LEU A 78 29.99 -2.28 -1.00
N CYS A 79 29.06 -1.56 -0.37
CA CYS A 79 27.83 -2.13 0.18
C CYS A 79 26.99 -2.85 -0.89
N ALA A 80 26.85 -2.24 -2.07
CA ALA A 80 26.14 -2.83 -3.19
C ALA A 80 26.73 -4.19 -3.61
N ARG A 81 28.07 -4.31 -3.63
CA ARG A 81 28.76 -5.54 -4.02
C ARG A 81 28.61 -6.68 -3.01
N LEU A 82 28.23 -6.40 -1.76
CA LEU A 82 27.93 -7.44 -0.76
C LEU A 82 26.63 -8.19 -1.07
N GLY A 83 25.76 -7.62 -1.91
CA GLY A 83 24.53 -8.29 -2.36
C GLY A 83 23.45 -8.42 -1.28
N LEU A 84 23.60 -7.76 -0.14
CA LEU A 84 22.60 -7.70 0.93
C LEU A 84 21.55 -6.60 0.66
N PRO A 85 20.28 -6.84 1.01
CA PRO A 85 19.27 -5.78 1.05
C PRO A 85 19.82 -4.55 1.76
N THR A 86 19.70 -3.39 1.15
CA THR A 86 20.31 -2.16 1.65
C THR A 86 19.26 -1.08 1.83
N PHE A 87 19.25 -0.45 2.99
CA PHE A 87 18.47 0.73 3.32
C PHE A 87 19.43 1.91 3.35
N MET A 88 19.14 2.96 2.59
CA MET A 88 20.02 4.10 2.44
C MET A 88 19.33 5.36 2.92
N GLY A 89 19.86 5.97 3.98
CA GLY A 89 19.46 7.28 4.47
C GLY A 89 19.62 8.36 3.40
N THR A 90 18.64 9.27 3.32
CA THR A 90 18.64 10.40 2.36
C THR A 90 18.40 11.76 3.03
N GLY A 91 18.50 11.82 4.36
CA GLY A 91 18.33 13.05 5.13
C GLY A 91 19.26 14.16 4.65
N GLY A 92 18.69 15.34 4.37
CA GLY A 92 19.44 16.50 3.86
C GLY A 92 19.88 16.40 2.39
N ALA A 93 19.65 15.27 1.71
CA ALA A 93 20.05 15.10 0.32
C ALA A 93 19.09 15.78 -0.65
N THR A 94 19.63 16.25 -1.77
CA THR A 94 18.84 16.65 -2.94
C THR A 94 18.43 15.44 -3.76
N LEU A 95 17.35 15.57 -4.55
CA LEU A 95 16.94 14.54 -5.49
C LEU A 95 18.06 14.13 -6.47
N SER A 96 18.93 15.08 -6.86
CA SER A 96 20.06 14.79 -7.76
C SER A 96 21.15 13.95 -7.09
N GLU A 97 21.39 14.14 -5.79
CA GLU A 97 22.29 13.28 -5.01
C GLU A 97 21.70 11.88 -4.87
N VAL A 98 20.42 11.78 -4.53
CA VAL A 98 19.71 10.51 -4.46
C VAL A 98 19.80 9.73 -5.76
N THR A 99 19.46 10.35 -6.90
CA THR A 99 19.53 9.67 -8.21
C THR A 99 20.95 9.24 -8.57
N ARG A 100 21.98 10.03 -8.21
CA ARG A 100 23.39 9.63 -8.41
C ARG A 100 23.78 8.43 -7.55
N ALA A 101 23.43 8.45 -6.27
CA ALA A 101 23.68 7.35 -5.32
C ALA A 101 23.03 6.04 -5.76
N VAL A 102 21.76 6.10 -6.18
CA VAL A 102 21.04 4.97 -6.77
C VAL A 102 21.77 4.44 -8.00
N GLY A 103 22.23 5.33 -8.89
CA GLY A 103 23.00 4.93 -10.07
C GLY A 103 24.29 4.17 -9.73
N TRP A 104 25.04 4.64 -8.73
CA TRP A 104 26.25 3.96 -8.26
C TRP A 104 25.93 2.60 -7.64
N PHE A 105 24.93 2.54 -6.75
CA PHE A 105 24.51 1.31 -6.10
C PHE A 105 24.08 0.27 -7.14
N GLN A 106 23.16 0.61 -8.04
CA GLN A 106 22.59 -0.31 -9.01
C GLN A 106 23.63 -0.81 -10.03
N LEU A 107 24.58 0.05 -10.43
CA LEU A 107 25.69 -0.39 -11.29
C LEU A 107 26.58 -1.40 -10.56
N ALA A 108 26.99 -1.10 -9.33
CA ALA A 108 27.86 -1.99 -8.56
C ALA A 108 27.17 -3.30 -8.17
N PHE A 109 25.89 -3.26 -7.79
CA PHE A 109 25.10 -4.44 -7.42
C PHE A 109 25.01 -5.45 -8.58
N ARG A 110 24.79 -4.99 -9.82
CA ARG A 110 24.75 -5.88 -11.01
C ARG A 110 26.07 -6.58 -11.32
N HIS A 111 27.18 -6.04 -10.83
CA HIS A 111 28.52 -6.59 -11.02
C HIS A 111 29.10 -7.21 -9.75
N GLY A 112 28.32 -7.26 -8.66
CA GLY A 112 28.73 -7.78 -7.36
C GLY A 112 28.54 -9.29 -7.24
N GLU A 113 29.14 -9.86 -6.20
CA GLU A 113 28.85 -11.23 -5.82
C GLU A 113 27.45 -11.28 -5.19
N VAL A 114 26.60 -12.14 -5.74
CA VAL A 114 25.25 -12.32 -5.22
C VAL A 114 25.34 -13.12 -3.92
N ALA A 115 25.02 -12.51 -2.78
CA ALA A 115 24.95 -13.21 -1.50
C ALA A 115 24.12 -14.50 -1.63
N SER A 116 24.63 -15.60 -1.07
CA SER A 116 23.98 -16.93 -1.17
C SER A 116 22.47 -16.84 -0.81
N PRO A 117 21.57 -17.49 -1.56
CA PRO A 117 20.13 -17.53 -1.26
C PRO A 117 19.82 -17.94 0.19
N ALA A 118 20.66 -18.77 0.81
CA ALA A 118 20.51 -19.19 2.21
C ALA A 118 20.70 -18.05 3.23
N ARG A 119 21.32 -16.92 2.82
CA ARG A 119 21.59 -15.75 3.66
C ARG A 119 20.54 -14.65 3.55
N ARG A 120 19.57 -14.76 2.63
CA ARG A 120 18.55 -13.72 2.40
C ARG A 120 17.26 -14.05 3.13
N ARG A 121 17.14 -13.62 4.38
CA ARG A 121 15.86 -13.65 5.10
C ARG A 121 14.94 -12.51 4.70
N LEU A 122 15.47 -11.46 4.06
CA LEU A 122 14.74 -10.33 3.50
C LEU A 122 14.92 -10.25 1.99
N ALA A 123 13.82 -9.99 1.29
CA ALA A 123 13.77 -9.68 -0.13
C ALA A 123 13.06 -8.34 -0.35
N ILE A 124 13.54 -7.56 -1.33
CA ILE A 124 12.96 -6.28 -1.73
C ILE A 124 12.40 -6.43 -3.14
N ASP A 125 11.10 -6.21 -3.29
CA ASP A 125 10.46 -6.22 -4.61
C ASP A 125 10.75 -4.92 -5.38
N GLY A 126 10.97 -5.04 -6.69
CA GLY A 126 11.00 -3.90 -7.62
C GLY A 126 12.17 -2.90 -7.46
N GLY A 127 13.16 -3.17 -6.60
CA GLY A 127 14.12 -2.14 -6.16
C GLY A 127 15.59 -2.49 -6.25
N GLY A 128 16.01 -3.47 -7.05
CA GLY A 128 17.43 -3.82 -7.20
C GLY A 128 18.18 -3.96 -5.86
N ASN A 129 17.50 -4.49 -4.84
CA ASN A 129 17.99 -4.69 -3.48
C ASN A 129 18.29 -3.41 -2.66
N LEU A 130 17.68 -2.27 -3.01
CA LEU A 130 17.83 -0.97 -2.35
C LEU A 130 16.47 -0.41 -1.93
N VAL A 131 16.40 0.12 -0.71
CA VAL A 131 15.30 0.97 -0.21
C VAL A 131 15.88 2.33 0.17
N LEU A 132 15.27 3.41 -0.30
CA LEU A 132 15.66 4.76 0.09
C LEU A 132 14.86 5.18 1.33
N LEU A 133 15.53 5.70 2.35
CA LEU A 133 14.88 6.19 3.57
C LEU A 133 14.78 7.71 3.51
N HIS A 134 13.55 8.21 3.35
CA HIS A 134 13.27 9.64 3.51
C HIS A 134 13.24 9.99 4.99
N GLY A 135 13.89 11.07 5.37
CA GLY A 135 13.98 11.50 6.77
C GLY A 135 14.57 12.89 6.89
N THR A 136 14.43 13.49 8.06
CA THR A 136 15.06 14.76 8.41
C THR A 136 16.27 14.50 9.32
N LEU A 137 17.29 15.35 9.28
CA LEU A 137 18.47 15.25 10.14
C LEU A 137 18.26 15.88 11.53
N LEU A 138 17.08 16.45 11.79
CA LEU A 138 16.78 17.16 13.04
C LEU A 138 16.39 16.18 14.14
N ASP A 139 16.87 16.42 15.37
CA ASP A 139 16.52 15.63 16.56
C ASP A 139 15.10 15.91 17.08
N ALA A 140 14.54 17.07 16.74
CA ALA A 140 13.19 17.49 17.12
C ALA A 140 12.51 18.23 15.95
N PRO A 141 12.18 17.53 14.86
CA PRO A 141 11.55 18.14 13.70
C PRO A 141 10.14 18.62 14.02
N SER A 142 9.75 19.74 13.44
CA SER A 142 8.36 20.18 13.38
C SER A 142 7.60 19.42 12.29
N ASP A 143 6.27 19.45 12.33
CA ASP A 143 5.42 18.84 11.30
C ASP A 143 5.78 19.31 9.87
N ALA A 144 6.21 20.56 9.72
CA ALA A 144 6.58 21.15 8.44
C ALA A 144 7.91 20.61 7.88
N ASP A 145 8.81 20.12 8.73
CA ASP A 145 10.14 19.64 8.33
C ASP A 145 10.09 18.28 7.64
N HIS A 146 9.02 17.50 7.84
CA HIS A 146 8.95 16.13 7.36
C HIS A 146 8.78 15.98 5.84
N ASN A 147 8.05 16.89 5.18
CA ASN A 147 7.86 16.87 3.72
C ASN A 147 7.57 15.48 3.11
N LEU A 148 6.59 14.73 3.64
CA LEU A 148 6.32 13.34 3.24
C LEU A 148 6.04 13.14 1.75
N ARG A 149 5.58 14.18 1.02
CA ARG A 149 5.40 14.15 -0.43
C ARG A 149 6.71 13.94 -1.21
N ALA A 150 7.86 14.24 -0.61
CA ALA A 150 9.17 13.98 -1.20
C ALA A 150 9.38 12.48 -1.49
N MET A 151 8.80 11.59 -0.68
CA MET A 151 8.88 10.14 -0.90
C MET A 151 8.32 9.73 -2.26
N GLN A 152 7.16 10.27 -2.64
CA GLN A 152 6.52 9.98 -3.92
C GLN A 152 7.37 10.50 -5.08
N ARG A 153 7.96 11.69 -4.92
CA ARG A 153 8.87 12.25 -5.93
C ARG A 153 10.15 11.42 -6.07
N MET A 154 10.71 10.97 -4.95
CA MET A 154 11.89 10.13 -4.90
C MET A 154 11.63 8.77 -5.55
N HIS A 155 10.51 8.12 -5.21
CA HIS A 155 10.07 6.88 -5.83
C HIS A 155 9.92 7.04 -7.36
N GLY A 156 9.17 8.04 -7.81
CA GLY A 156 8.92 8.26 -9.24
C GLY A 156 10.14 8.67 -10.08
N GLN A 157 11.27 9.01 -9.46
CA GLN A 157 12.50 9.41 -10.16
C GLN A 157 13.60 8.36 -10.07
N SER A 158 13.71 7.67 -8.93
CA SER A 158 14.69 6.62 -8.71
C SER A 158 14.19 5.23 -9.10
N LEU A 159 12.87 5.06 -9.21
CA LEU A 159 12.18 3.78 -9.33
C LEU A 159 12.55 2.79 -8.21
N GLN A 160 13.07 3.29 -7.09
CA GLN A 160 13.38 2.50 -5.91
C GLN A 160 12.20 2.58 -4.94
N PRO A 161 11.93 1.50 -4.19
CA PRO A 161 11.05 1.57 -3.03
C PRO A 161 11.57 2.61 -2.02
N VAL A 162 10.62 3.27 -1.34
CA VAL A 162 10.92 4.31 -0.37
C VAL A 162 10.37 3.90 0.99
N GLY A 163 11.19 3.98 2.01
CA GLY A 163 10.80 3.95 3.42
C GLY A 163 10.96 5.32 4.07
N PHE A 164 10.77 5.35 5.38
CA PHE A 164 10.82 6.55 6.20
C PHE A 164 11.71 6.31 7.41
N GLU A 165 12.61 7.25 7.70
CA GLU A 165 13.36 7.28 8.97
C GLU A 165 12.71 8.32 9.87
N ASP A 166 12.11 7.84 10.97
CA ASP A 166 11.34 8.66 11.88
C ASP A 166 12.21 9.16 13.03
N ARG A 167 12.48 10.47 13.04
CA ARG A 167 13.11 11.20 14.15
C ARG A 167 12.11 12.07 14.91
N SER A 168 10.80 11.90 14.68
CA SER A 168 9.78 12.63 15.42
C SER A 168 9.61 12.06 16.83
N GLY A 169 9.32 12.94 17.80
CA GLY A 169 9.10 12.50 19.18
C GLY A 169 7.76 11.80 19.43
N GLY A 170 6.83 11.81 18.45
CA GLY A 170 5.47 11.29 18.60
C GLY A 170 5.18 10.07 17.72
N ALA A 171 4.06 9.40 17.95
CA ALA A 171 3.64 8.23 17.17
C ALA A 171 2.91 8.58 15.84
N GLY A 172 2.74 9.86 15.54
CA GLY A 172 1.81 10.32 14.49
C GLY A 172 2.36 10.36 13.07
N VAL A 173 3.68 10.54 12.90
CA VAL A 173 4.26 10.82 11.57
C VAL A 173 4.47 9.55 10.74
N ALA A 174 5.03 8.49 11.34
CA ALA A 174 5.27 7.23 10.63
C ALA A 174 4.00 6.61 10.00
N PRO A 175 2.82 6.59 10.64
CA PRO A 175 1.57 6.13 10.01
C PRO A 175 1.19 6.96 8.76
N LEU A 176 1.44 8.27 8.79
CA LEU A 176 1.20 9.14 7.63
C LEU A 176 2.21 8.89 6.52
N ALA A 177 3.46 8.58 6.87
CA ALA A 177 4.49 8.19 5.90
C ALA A 177 4.09 6.89 5.18
N VAL A 178 3.58 5.90 5.91
CA VAL A 178 3.03 4.67 5.32
C VAL A 178 1.86 4.98 4.40
N ALA A 179 0.93 5.86 4.80
CA ALA A 179 -0.14 6.33 3.92
C ALA A 179 0.34 7.07 2.66
N CYS A 180 1.55 7.64 2.70
CA CYS A 180 2.21 8.27 1.56
C CYS A 180 3.04 7.29 0.71
N GLY A 181 3.11 6.01 1.10
CA GLY A 181 3.79 4.95 0.34
C GLY A 181 5.10 4.45 0.96
N ALA A 182 5.40 4.76 2.22
CA ALA A 182 6.58 4.20 2.89
C ALA A 182 6.42 2.68 3.08
N ILE A 183 7.38 1.89 2.57
CA ILE A 183 7.40 0.42 2.69
C ILE A 183 8.21 -0.08 3.90
N ALA A 184 8.88 0.83 4.58
CA ALA A 184 9.62 0.58 5.82
C ALA A 184 9.62 1.83 6.68
N VAL A 185 9.68 1.64 7.99
CA VAL A 185 9.85 2.70 8.99
C VAL A 185 11.03 2.30 9.86
N VAL A 186 12.05 3.14 9.93
CA VAL A 186 13.21 2.97 10.82
C VAL A 186 13.13 4.03 11.91
N ARG A 187 13.22 3.61 13.17
CA ARG A 187 13.15 4.53 14.31
C ARG A 187 13.94 4.01 15.50
N GLN A 188 14.51 4.94 16.28
CA GLN A 188 15.09 4.63 17.58
C GLN A 188 14.02 4.18 18.57
N TYR A 189 14.32 3.12 19.32
CA TYR A 189 13.42 2.63 20.34
C TYR A 189 13.30 3.64 21.51
N ASP A 190 12.06 4.00 21.83
CA ASP A 190 11.70 4.86 22.94
C ASP A 190 10.32 4.45 23.50
N ALA A 191 9.81 5.20 24.48
CA ALA A 191 8.50 4.92 25.08
C ALA A 191 7.31 5.06 24.09
N GLY A 192 7.49 5.76 22.97
CA GLY A 192 6.48 5.96 21.94
C GLY A 192 6.54 4.93 20.79
N PHE A 193 7.54 4.04 20.79
CA PHE A 193 7.75 3.09 19.70
C PHE A 193 6.57 2.13 19.50
N ALA A 194 6.03 1.57 20.59
CA ALA A 194 4.91 0.63 20.51
C ALA A 194 3.64 1.30 19.95
N ASP A 195 3.38 2.55 20.35
CA ASP A 195 2.25 3.34 19.83
C ASP A 195 2.45 3.68 18.35
N MET A 196 3.69 4.00 17.95
CA MET A 196 4.06 4.22 16.55
C MET A 196 3.82 2.94 15.73
N ALA A 197 4.29 1.79 16.21
CA ALA A 197 4.14 0.52 15.51
C ALA A 197 2.66 0.12 15.37
N ALA A 198 1.87 0.27 16.43
CA ALA A 198 0.42 0.08 16.38
C ALA A 198 -0.26 1.05 15.39
N GLY A 199 0.19 2.31 15.35
CA GLY A 199 -0.26 3.31 14.38
C GLY A 199 0.03 2.90 12.94
N VAL A 200 1.22 2.39 12.66
CA VAL A 200 1.61 1.87 11.34
C VAL A 200 0.71 0.71 10.93
N ARG A 201 0.51 -0.29 11.79
CA ARG A 201 -0.39 -1.43 11.50
C ARG A 201 -1.84 -0.99 11.27
N ARG A 202 -2.29 0.02 12.02
CA ARG A 202 -3.61 0.62 11.81
C ARG A 202 -3.69 1.33 10.46
N ALA A 203 -2.66 2.07 10.05
CA ALA A 203 -2.63 2.73 8.75
C ALA A 203 -2.71 1.73 7.59
N GLU A 204 -1.97 0.62 7.66
CA GLU A 204 -2.05 -0.47 6.66
C GLU A 204 -3.47 -1.05 6.55
N THR A 205 -4.11 -1.28 7.70
CA THR A 205 -5.50 -1.76 7.74
C THR A 205 -6.46 -0.76 7.09
N LEU A 206 -6.24 0.55 7.31
CA LEU A 206 -7.09 1.62 6.77
C LEU A 206 -6.87 1.86 5.27
N LEU A 207 -5.64 1.69 4.77
CA LEU A 207 -5.33 1.81 3.35
C LEU A 207 -6.04 0.75 2.52
N GLY A 208 -6.16 -0.47 3.06
CA GLY A 208 -6.94 -1.54 2.45
C GLY A 208 -6.44 -1.92 1.05
N GLU A 209 -7.37 -2.17 0.14
CA GLU A 209 -7.06 -2.56 -1.25
C GLU A 209 -7.22 -1.34 -2.19
N PRO A 210 -6.40 -1.22 -3.26
CA PRO A 210 -6.51 -0.11 -4.21
C PRO A 210 -7.81 -0.14 -5.04
N ARG A 211 -8.59 -1.21 -4.94
CA ARG A 211 -9.82 -1.39 -5.70
C ARG A 211 -10.99 -0.66 -5.03
N LYS A 212 -11.59 0.31 -5.74
CA LYS A 212 -12.84 0.93 -5.29
C LYS A 212 -14.03 -0.02 -5.48
N VAL A 213 -14.45 -0.64 -4.39
CA VAL A 213 -15.71 -1.38 -4.25
C VAL A 213 -16.44 -0.93 -2.98
N PRO A 214 -17.74 -1.20 -2.82
CA PRO A 214 -18.39 -1.03 -1.52
C PRO A 214 -17.65 -1.80 -0.43
N GLY A 215 -17.70 -1.35 0.81
CA GLY A 215 -17.22 -2.08 1.98
C GLY A 215 -17.98 -3.41 2.17
N ARG A 216 -17.40 -4.38 2.90
CA ARG A 216 -18.03 -5.69 3.10
C ARG A 216 -19.39 -5.61 3.80
N GLY A 217 -19.59 -4.60 4.65
CA GLY A 217 -20.87 -4.34 5.32
C GLY A 217 -21.75 -3.30 4.60
N GLU A 218 -21.32 -2.75 3.47
CA GLU A 218 -22.03 -1.64 2.82
C GLU A 218 -23.06 -2.09 1.78
N GLU A 219 -23.15 -3.38 1.43
CA GLU A 219 -23.97 -3.80 0.28
C GLU A 219 -25.46 -3.46 0.47
N ALA A 220 -26.04 -3.78 1.63
CA ALA A 220 -27.44 -3.47 1.92
C ALA A 220 -27.70 -1.96 1.93
N ALA A 221 -26.82 -1.18 2.56
CA ALA A 221 -26.92 0.28 2.58
C ALA A 221 -26.77 0.88 1.17
N ALA A 222 -25.85 0.34 0.36
CA ALA A 222 -25.66 0.74 -1.03
C ALA A 222 -26.89 0.43 -1.89
N ARG A 223 -27.55 -0.73 -1.70
CA ARG A 223 -28.83 -1.04 -2.37
C ARG A 223 -29.94 -0.08 -1.94
N ALA A 224 -30.02 0.24 -0.65
CA ALA A 224 -31.06 1.11 -0.10
C ALA A 224 -31.05 2.53 -0.69
N ILE A 225 -29.87 3.08 -1.00
CA ILE A 225 -29.72 4.43 -1.55
C ILE A 225 -29.65 4.49 -3.07
N ARG A 226 -29.51 3.35 -3.75
CA ARG A 226 -29.41 3.31 -5.21
C ARG A 226 -30.76 3.53 -5.85
N ARG A 227 -30.75 4.26 -6.96
CA ARG A 227 -31.94 4.48 -7.77
C ARG A 227 -32.11 3.37 -8.79
N HIS A 228 -33.35 3.10 -9.15
CA HIS A 228 -33.75 2.22 -10.25
C HIS A 228 -34.80 2.89 -11.11
N THR A 229 -34.98 2.35 -12.31
CA THR A 229 -35.96 2.79 -13.28
C THR A 229 -37.36 2.39 -12.84
N VAL A 230 -38.26 3.37 -12.72
CA VAL A 230 -39.69 3.17 -12.44
C VAL A 230 -40.55 3.82 -13.52
N ALA A 231 -41.80 3.41 -13.63
CA ALA A 231 -42.76 4.10 -14.49
C ALA A 231 -43.13 5.47 -13.91
N ALA A 232 -43.06 6.53 -14.73
CA ALA A 232 -43.39 7.90 -14.32
C ALA A 232 -44.90 8.11 -14.10
N HIS A 233 -45.73 7.28 -14.72
CA HIS A 233 -47.18 7.21 -14.63
C HIS A 233 -47.66 5.80 -15.00
N ASP A 234 -48.97 5.53 -14.91
CA ASP A 234 -49.54 4.26 -15.37
C ASP A 234 -49.31 4.06 -16.89
N LEU A 235 -48.95 2.84 -17.28
CA LEU A 235 -48.66 2.41 -18.66
C LEU A 235 -49.38 1.09 -18.96
N THR A 236 -49.94 0.95 -20.16
CA THR A 236 -50.65 -0.26 -20.57
C THR A 236 -49.73 -1.27 -21.27
N ALA A 237 -50.11 -2.55 -21.27
CA ALA A 237 -49.48 -3.54 -22.14
C ALA A 237 -49.57 -3.09 -23.61
N GLY A 238 -48.51 -3.35 -24.38
CA GLY A 238 -48.38 -2.89 -25.76
C GLY A 238 -47.90 -1.43 -25.93
N HIS A 239 -47.71 -0.69 -24.83
CA HIS A 239 -47.17 0.68 -24.90
C HIS A 239 -45.68 0.67 -25.26
N VAL A 240 -45.27 1.56 -26.17
CA VAL A 240 -43.86 1.73 -26.55
C VAL A 240 -43.21 2.74 -25.62
N LEU A 241 -42.24 2.30 -24.81
CA LEU A 241 -41.57 3.14 -23.81
C LEU A 241 -40.85 4.35 -24.45
N THR A 242 -41.12 5.52 -23.90
CA THR A 242 -40.45 6.78 -24.22
C THR A 242 -39.75 7.34 -22.99
N ARG A 243 -38.92 8.38 -23.17
CA ARG A 243 -38.20 8.99 -22.05
C ARG A 243 -39.12 9.62 -21.00
N GLN A 244 -40.32 10.06 -21.39
CA GLN A 244 -41.30 10.68 -20.48
C GLN A 244 -41.99 9.64 -19.58
N ASP A 245 -41.98 8.37 -19.99
CA ASP A 245 -42.63 7.28 -19.28
C ASP A 245 -41.79 6.74 -18.10
N VAL A 246 -40.58 7.28 -17.90
CA VAL A 246 -39.57 6.75 -16.96
C VAL A 246 -39.16 7.79 -15.94
N ASP A 247 -39.16 7.40 -14.66
CA ASP A 247 -38.57 8.14 -13.55
C ASP A 247 -37.63 7.23 -12.73
N PHE A 248 -37.03 7.75 -11.65
CA PHE A 248 -36.05 7.04 -10.84
C PHE A 248 -36.33 7.08 -9.34
N ALA A 249 -36.56 5.92 -8.73
CA ALA A 249 -36.86 5.80 -7.30
C ALA A 249 -35.82 4.97 -6.54
N THR A 250 -35.80 5.10 -5.22
CA THR A 250 -35.06 4.25 -4.28
C THR A 250 -36.05 3.40 -3.46
N PRO A 251 -35.62 2.26 -2.89
CA PRO A 251 -34.32 1.60 -3.03
C PRO A 251 -34.19 0.90 -4.37
N ALA A 252 -32.97 0.54 -4.78
CA ALA A 252 -32.77 -0.28 -5.97
C ALA A 252 -33.34 -1.68 -5.69
N PRO A 253 -34.21 -2.21 -6.57
CA PRO A 253 -34.81 -3.52 -6.41
C PRO A 253 -33.80 -4.59 -6.83
N GLY A 254 -34.28 -5.81 -7.05
CA GLY A 254 -33.47 -7.02 -7.22
C GLY A 254 -32.57 -7.03 -8.46
N GLU A 255 -32.39 -8.22 -9.03
CA GLU A 255 -31.50 -8.43 -10.17
C GLU A 255 -32.22 -8.33 -11.53
N ASN A 256 -33.54 -8.12 -11.52
CA ASN A 256 -34.38 -8.17 -12.71
C ASN A 256 -34.77 -6.79 -13.23
N GLU A 257 -34.50 -5.75 -12.46
CA GLU A 257 -34.95 -4.39 -12.71
C GLU A 257 -33.83 -3.50 -13.23
N PHE A 258 -34.21 -2.60 -14.13
CA PHE A 258 -33.25 -1.73 -14.81
C PHE A 258 -32.76 -0.61 -13.89
N ALA A 259 -31.46 -0.33 -13.93
CA ALA A 259 -30.88 0.83 -13.32
C ALA A 259 -31.04 2.05 -14.25
N PRO A 260 -30.84 3.29 -13.73
CA PRO A 260 -30.90 4.49 -14.56
C PRO A 260 -29.95 4.47 -15.76
N LYS A 261 -28.81 3.77 -15.65
CA LYS A 261 -27.82 3.59 -16.73
C LYS A 261 -28.34 2.73 -17.89
N ASP A 262 -29.37 1.90 -17.65
CA ASP A 262 -29.87 0.93 -18.63
C ASP A 262 -31.07 1.48 -19.43
N VAL A 263 -31.55 2.69 -19.09
CA VAL A 263 -32.74 3.30 -19.70
C VAL A 263 -32.66 3.36 -21.22
N ASP A 264 -31.53 3.81 -21.76
CA ASP A 264 -31.39 3.98 -23.21
C ASP A 264 -31.57 2.66 -23.98
N GLY A 265 -31.28 1.52 -23.33
CA GLY A 265 -31.47 0.18 -23.90
C GLY A 265 -32.91 -0.33 -23.88
N ILE A 266 -33.81 0.30 -23.12
CA ILE A 266 -35.22 -0.09 -23.00
C ILE A 266 -36.18 0.90 -23.68
N LEU A 267 -35.72 2.11 -24.04
CA LEU A 267 -36.53 3.05 -24.81
C LEU A 267 -36.85 2.48 -26.21
N GLY A 268 -38.07 2.72 -26.68
CA GLY A 268 -38.58 2.18 -27.95
C GLY A 268 -39.03 0.72 -27.87
N ARG A 269 -38.94 0.06 -26.70
CA ARG A 269 -39.47 -1.28 -26.49
C ARG A 269 -40.95 -1.26 -26.14
N GLU A 270 -41.65 -2.30 -26.57
CA GLU A 270 -43.06 -2.52 -26.28
C GLU A 270 -43.23 -3.28 -24.95
N LEU A 271 -44.08 -2.76 -24.06
CA LEU A 271 -44.38 -3.37 -22.78
C LEU A 271 -45.15 -4.69 -22.95
N GLN A 272 -44.67 -5.76 -22.30
CA GLN A 272 -45.31 -7.08 -22.30
C GLN A 272 -46.45 -7.18 -21.28
N ARG A 273 -46.49 -6.26 -20.32
CA ARG A 273 -47.53 -6.13 -19.28
C ARG A 273 -47.71 -4.68 -18.89
N GLU A 274 -48.82 -4.36 -18.25
CA GLU A 274 -49.03 -3.03 -17.66
C GLU A 274 -48.04 -2.76 -16.51
N LEU A 275 -47.74 -1.47 -16.29
CA LEU A 275 -46.94 -0.95 -15.18
C LEU A 275 -47.71 0.18 -14.49
N LYS A 276 -47.70 0.21 -13.16
CA LYS A 276 -48.28 1.32 -12.37
C LYS A 276 -47.25 2.42 -12.12
N GLN A 277 -47.71 3.65 -11.91
CA GLN A 277 -46.85 4.75 -11.49
C GLN A 277 -45.98 4.34 -10.28
N GLY A 278 -44.68 4.54 -10.39
CA GLY A 278 -43.71 4.18 -9.35
C GLY A 278 -43.32 2.70 -9.31
N GLU A 279 -43.91 1.84 -10.14
CA GLU A 279 -43.52 0.45 -10.27
C GLU A 279 -42.18 0.33 -11.01
N ALA A 280 -41.32 -0.58 -10.55
CA ALA A 280 -40.02 -0.85 -11.17
C ALA A 280 -40.17 -1.40 -12.59
N VAL A 281 -39.37 -0.89 -13.51
CA VAL A 281 -39.29 -1.45 -14.87
C VAL A 281 -38.34 -2.64 -14.83
N SER A 282 -38.91 -3.83 -15.05
CA SER A 282 -38.21 -5.12 -15.00
C SER A 282 -38.02 -5.74 -16.38
N ARG A 283 -37.10 -6.69 -16.51
CA ARG A 283 -36.80 -7.38 -17.79
C ARG A 283 -38.04 -8.05 -18.39
N ASP A 284 -38.87 -8.67 -17.56
CA ASP A 284 -40.14 -9.27 -17.99
C ASP A 284 -41.12 -8.23 -18.54
N ALA A 285 -41.06 -6.98 -18.07
CA ALA A 285 -41.95 -5.92 -18.54
C ALA A 285 -41.59 -5.42 -19.95
N VAL A 286 -40.33 -5.50 -20.38
CA VAL A 286 -39.84 -4.95 -21.68
C VAL A 286 -39.35 -6.02 -22.68
N GLY A 287 -39.53 -7.30 -22.35
CA GLY A 287 -39.17 -8.45 -23.19
C GLY A 287 -37.82 -9.08 -22.85
N GLY A 288 -37.76 -10.42 -22.90
CA GLY A 288 -36.65 -11.24 -22.38
C GLY A 288 -35.33 -11.22 -23.17
N ASP A 289 -35.35 -10.72 -24.42
CA ASP A 289 -34.18 -10.73 -25.33
C ASP A 289 -33.21 -9.57 -25.11
N ILE A 290 -33.35 -8.83 -24.00
CA ILE A 290 -32.43 -7.76 -23.62
C ILE A 290 -31.33 -8.36 -22.75
N GLU A 291 -30.07 -8.04 -23.06
CA GLU A 291 -28.96 -8.27 -22.16
C GLU A 291 -29.28 -7.52 -20.86
N GLY A 292 -29.72 -8.25 -19.83
CA GLY A 292 -30.33 -7.56 -18.72
C GLY A 292 -29.32 -6.90 -17.79
N PRO A 293 -29.83 -6.25 -16.74
CA PRO A 293 -29.06 -5.27 -15.99
C PRO A 293 -27.79 -5.90 -15.46
N ALA A 294 -26.65 -5.30 -15.82
CA ALA A 294 -25.37 -5.73 -15.29
C ALA A 294 -25.45 -5.68 -13.75
N PRO A 295 -24.93 -6.70 -13.04
CA PRO A 295 -25.11 -6.83 -11.61
C PRO A 295 -24.69 -5.53 -10.91
N TRP A 296 -25.51 -5.12 -9.95
CA TRP A 296 -25.30 -3.88 -9.18
C TRP A 296 -23.89 -3.81 -8.57
N PHE A 297 -23.34 -4.96 -8.19
CA PHE A 297 -21.99 -5.08 -7.66
C PHE A 297 -21.21 -6.08 -8.50
N SER A 298 -20.03 -5.69 -8.96
CA SER A 298 -19.10 -6.65 -9.54
C SER A 298 -18.75 -7.70 -8.47
N PRO A 299 -18.69 -8.99 -8.82
CA PRO A 299 -18.26 -10.02 -7.88
C PRO A 299 -16.90 -9.63 -7.30
N ARG A 300 -16.75 -9.79 -5.98
CA ARG A 300 -15.42 -9.83 -5.40
C ARG A 300 -14.85 -11.22 -5.70
N PRO A 301 -13.63 -11.33 -6.26
CA PRO A 301 -12.95 -12.61 -6.22
C PRO A 301 -12.81 -13.06 -4.76
N PRO A 302 -12.80 -14.37 -4.48
CA PRO A 302 -12.47 -14.86 -3.15
C PRO A 302 -11.12 -14.27 -2.74
N LYS A 303 -10.96 -13.89 -1.46
CA LYS A 303 -9.64 -13.51 -0.94
C LYS A 303 -8.68 -14.64 -1.32
N HIS A 304 -7.58 -14.32 -2.01
CA HIS A 304 -6.46 -15.25 -2.03
C HIS A 304 -6.16 -15.55 -0.55
N LYS A 305 -6.34 -16.80 -0.15
CA LYS A 305 -5.62 -17.28 1.03
C LYS A 305 -4.14 -17.12 0.64
N PRO A 306 -3.30 -16.50 1.48
CA PRO A 306 -1.88 -16.73 1.32
C PRO A 306 -1.70 -18.24 1.40
N ASP A 307 -1.05 -18.82 0.39
CA ASP A 307 -0.67 -20.23 0.42
C ASP A 307 0.04 -20.49 1.76
N GLY A 308 -0.41 -21.55 2.44
CA GLY A 308 -0.05 -21.86 3.82
C GLY A 308 1.42 -22.25 4.03
#